data_AF-A0A7X3HYM6-F1
#
_entry.id   AF-A0A7X3HYM6-F1
#
_cell.length_a   1.000
_cell.length_b   1.000
_cell.length_c   1.000
_cell.angle_alpha   90.00
_cell.angle_beta   90.00
_cell.angle_gamma   90.00
#
_symmetry.space_group_name_H-M   'P 1'
#
loop_
_entity.id
_entity.type
_entity.pdbx_description
1 polymer ?
#
loop_
_entity_poly.entity_id
_entity_poly.type
_entity_poly.pdbx_seq_one_letter_code
_entity_poly.pdbx_strand_id
1 'polypeptide(L)'
;MHTYLIAAGTTLALLTGAALADHCAFDMAEAQSALSFADQAPVNAADAATALITSAAEACRQEEEQLASASFDSPMLAPDYVSVGQSMLINARTLLSGQ
;
A
#
# COMPACT_ATOMS: atom_id res chain seq x y z
N MET A 1 -27.23 -16.86 -35.78
CA MET A 1 -26.75 -17.07 -34.41
C MET A 1 -25.49 -16.26 -34.25
N HIS A 2 -25.55 -15.09 -33.61
CA HIS A 2 -24.38 -14.26 -33.35
C HIS A 2 -23.95 -14.50 -31.90
N THR A 3 -22.86 -15.24 -31.74
CA THR A 3 -22.26 -15.54 -30.45
C THR A 3 -21.42 -14.33 -30.02
N TYR A 4 -21.91 -13.57 -29.05
CA TYR A 4 -21.13 -12.52 -28.40
C TYR A 4 -20.16 -13.18 -27.42
N LEU A 5 -18.90 -13.35 -27.83
CA LEU A 5 -17.80 -13.64 -26.92
C LEU A 5 -17.45 -12.35 -26.19
N ILE A 6 -18.08 -12.12 -25.04
CA ILE A 6 -17.58 -11.15 -24.06
C ILE A 6 -16.33 -11.80 -23.46
N ALA A 7 -15.17 -11.51 -24.05
CA ALA A 7 -13.91 -11.70 -23.38
C ALA A 7 -13.93 -10.74 -22.18
N ALA A 8 -14.32 -11.27 -21.02
CA ALA A 8 -14.07 -10.67 -19.72
C ALA A 8 -12.55 -10.72 -19.51
N GLY A 9 -11.83 -9.89 -20.26
CA GLY A 9 -10.47 -9.53 -19.96
C GLY A 9 -10.53 -8.87 -18.61
N THR A 10 -10.12 -9.62 -17.60
CA THR A 10 -9.72 -9.15 -16.29
C THR A 10 -9.02 -7.81 -16.51
N THR A 11 -9.71 -6.74 -16.18
CA THR A 11 -9.08 -5.46 -15.89
C THR A 11 -8.13 -5.75 -14.74
N LEU A 12 -6.90 -6.12 -15.07
CA LEU A 12 -5.74 -5.70 -14.30
C LEU A 12 -5.82 -4.18 -14.38
N ALA A 13 -6.62 -3.60 -13.48
CA ALA A 13 -6.44 -2.24 -13.05
C ALA A 13 -5.03 -2.25 -12.45
N LEU A 14 -4.05 -2.07 -13.32
CA LEU A 14 -2.74 -1.58 -12.97
C LEU A 14 -3.01 -0.32 -12.17
N LEU A 15 -3.07 -0.49 -10.85
CA LEU A 15 -3.04 0.55 -9.84
C LEU A 15 -1.67 1.24 -9.86
N THR A 16 -1.15 1.56 -11.05
CA THR A 16 -0.09 2.56 -11.26
C THR A 16 -0.64 3.98 -10.98
N GLY A 17 -1.63 4.07 -10.09
CA GLY A 17 -2.36 5.26 -9.74
C GLY A 17 -1.75 5.88 -8.49
N ALA A 18 -1.45 7.16 -8.61
CA ALA A 18 -0.65 7.99 -7.73
C ALA A 18 0.85 7.69 -7.84
N ALA A 19 1.63 8.73 -8.16
CA ALA A 19 3.04 8.78 -7.86
C ALA A 19 3.20 8.25 -6.43
N LEU A 20 3.83 7.08 -6.26
CA LEU A 20 4.13 6.59 -4.93
C LEU A 20 4.90 7.70 -4.25
N ALA A 21 4.47 8.07 -3.05
CA ALA A 21 5.30 8.79 -2.11
C ALA A 21 6.65 8.09 -2.05
N ASP A 22 7.73 8.78 -2.42
CA ASP A 22 9.07 8.21 -2.52
C ASP A 22 9.46 7.53 -1.20
N HIS A 23 9.06 8.11 -0.06
CA HIS A 23 9.36 7.54 1.26
C HIS A 23 8.56 6.27 1.59
N CYS A 24 7.38 6.05 1.00
CA CYS A 24 6.57 4.83 1.21
C CYS A 24 6.68 3.82 0.06
N ALA A 25 7.43 4.13 -1.00
CA ALA A 25 7.34 3.39 -2.25
C ALA A 25 7.68 1.90 -2.10
N PHE A 26 8.71 1.61 -1.31
CA PHE A 26 9.14 0.25 -1.02
C PHE A 26 8.08 -0.53 -0.23
N ASP A 27 7.59 0.01 0.89
CA ASP A 27 6.59 -0.66 1.74
C ASP A 27 5.26 -0.89 1.01
N MET A 28 4.86 0.04 0.13
CA MET A 28 3.68 -0.11 -0.72
C MET A 28 3.82 -1.30 -1.67
N ALA A 29 4.96 -1.41 -2.36
CA ALA A 29 5.23 -2.51 -3.26
C ALA A 29 5.26 -3.85 -2.51
N GLU A 30 5.87 -3.90 -1.32
CA GLU A 30 5.91 -5.10 -0.49
C GLU A 30 4.50 -5.49 0.01
N ALA A 31 3.67 -4.54 0.41
CA ALA A 31 2.31 -4.81 0.86
C ALA A 31 1.39 -5.29 -0.27
N GLN A 32 1.50 -4.71 -1.46
CA GLN A 32 0.77 -5.16 -2.65
C GLN A 32 1.23 -6.56 -3.12
N SER A 33 2.53 -6.83 -3.04
CA SER A 33 3.08 -8.16 -3.31
C SER A 33 2.51 -9.17 -2.32
N ALA A 34 2.53 -8.88 -1.02
CA ALA A 34 1.96 -9.76 0.01
C ALA A 34 0.46 -10.05 -0.22
N LEU A 35 -0.33 -9.06 -0.65
CA LEU A 35 -1.74 -9.26 -1.00
C LEU A 35 -1.91 -10.26 -2.14
N SER A 36 -1.00 -10.26 -3.10
CA SER A 36 -1.03 -11.18 -4.25
C SER A 36 -0.76 -12.64 -3.87
N PHE A 37 -0.24 -12.88 -2.66
CA PHE A 37 0.03 -14.21 -2.10
C PHE A 37 -0.80 -14.51 -0.84
N ALA A 38 -1.91 -13.78 -0.64
CA ALA A 38 -2.75 -13.85 0.56
C ALA A 38 -3.56 -15.15 0.72
N ASP A 39 -3.37 -16.15 -0.15
CA ASP A 39 -4.11 -17.43 -0.16
C ASP A 39 -3.98 -18.22 1.17
N GLN A 40 -3.00 -17.88 2.00
CA GLN A 40 -2.73 -18.51 3.30
C GLN A 40 -3.06 -17.62 4.50
N ALA A 41 -3.61 -16.41 4.26
CA ALA A 41 -3.84 -15.44 5.32
C ALA A 41 -5.06 -15.81 6.19
N PRO A 42 -5.12 -15.37 7.46
CA PRO A 42 -6.28 -15.55 8.33
C PRO A 42 -7.59 -15.01 7.70
N VAL A 43 -8.74 -15.55 8.14
CA VAL A 43 -10.05 -15.08 7.68
C VAL A 43 -10.17 -13.56 7.92
N ASN A 44 -10.53 -12.81 6.89
CA ASN A 44 -10.61 -11.33 6.82
C ASN A 44 -9.28 -10.57 6.81
N ALA A 45 -8.12 -11.23 6.85
CA ALA A 45 -6.82 -10.55 6.83
C ALA A 45 -6.58 -9.80 5.50
N ALA A 46 -7.01 -10.37 4.37
CA ALA A 46 -6.90 -9.73 3.07
C ALA A 46 -7.73 -8.44 2.98
N ASP A 47 -8.96 -8.45 3.51
CA ASP A 47 -9.83 -7.27 3.52
C ASP A 47 -9.27 -6.17 4.42
N ALA A 48 -8.80 -6.52 5.61
CA ALA A 48 -8.17 -5.59 6.54
C ALA A 48 -6.87 -5.01 5.96
N ALA A 49 -6.03 -5.83 5.35
CA ALA A 49 -4.81 -5.40 4.69
C ALA A 49 -5.10 -4.48 3.48
N THR A 50 -6.14 -4.77 2.71
CA THR A 50 -6.57 -3.92 1.59
C THR A 50 -7.03 -2.54 2.08
N ALA A 51 -7.80 -2.50 3.17
CA ALA A 51 -8.21 -1.24 3.79
C ALA A 51 -7.00 -0.44 4.29
N LEU A 52 -6.05 -1.09 4.96
CA LEU A 52 -4.81 -0.46 5.43
C LEU A 52 -3.95 0.07 4.28
N ILE A 53 -3.76 -0.68 3.20
CA ILE A 53 -2.98 -0.23 2.04
C ILE A 53 -3.65 0.98 1.37
N THR A 54 -4.98 0.99 1.30
CA THR A 54 -5.73 2.13 0.76
C THR A 54 -5.56 3.37 1.63
N SER A 55 -5.68 3.25 2.95
CA SER A 55 -5.45 4.36 3.90
C SER A 55 -4.01 4.83 3.91
N ALA A 56 -3.06 3.89 3.80
CA ALA A 56 -1.64 4.18 3.74
C ALA A 56 -1.29 5.01 2.51
N ALA A 57 -1.83 4.68 1.34
CA ALA A 57 -1.58 5.45 0.12
C ALA A 57 -1.93 6.93 0.29
N GLU A 58 -3.05 7.24 0.96
CA GLU A 58 -3.45 8.62 1.24
C GLU A 58 -2.57 9.27 2.33
N ALA A 59 -2.25 8.54 3.41
CA ALA A 59 -1.35 9.04 4.45
C ALA A 59 0.03 9.38 3.88
N CYS A 60 0.62 8.45 3.12
CA CYS A 60 1.91 8.63 2.45
C CYS A 60 1.90 9.84 1.51
N ARG A 61 0.82 10.05 0.75
CA ARG A 61 0.69 11.24 -0.12
C ARG A 61 0.74 12.54 0.69
N GLN A 62 0.07 12.60 1.84
CA GLN A 62 0.09 13.77 2.72
C GLN A 62 1.44 13.95 3.44
N GLU A 63 2.11 12.85 3.75
CA GLU A 63 3.42 12.84 4.41
C GLU A 63 4.53 13.37 3.49
N GLU A 64 4.44 13.19 2.17
CA GLU A 64 5.39 13.82 1.22
C GLU A 64 5.38 15.35 1.30
N GLU A 65 4.21 15.97 1.44
CA GLU A 65 4.09 17.42 1.60
C GLU A 65 4.72 17.87 2.93
N GLN A 66 4.59 17.06 3.98
CA GLN A 66 5.19 17.32 5.29
C GLN A 66 6.71 17.14 5.27
N LEU A 67 7.22 16.11 4.59
CA LEU A 67 8.66 15.86 4.42
C LEU A 67 9.32 16.96 3.59
N ALA A 68 8.69 17.38 2.49
CA ALA A 68 9.21 18.44 1.63
C ALA A 68 9.30 19.81 2.34
N SER A 69 8.49 20.03 3.37
CA SER A 69 8.43 21.27 4.15
C SER A 69 9.03 21.15 5.56
N ALA A 70 9.58 19.99 5.91
CA ALA A 70 10.14 19.72 7.23
C ALA A 70 11.34 20.63 7.53
N SER A 71 11.43 21.09 8.78
CA SER A 71 12.66 21.75 9.26
C SER A 71 13.82 20.76 9.28
N PHE A 72 15.05 21.26 9.17
CA PHE A 72 16.26 20.42 9.15
C PHE A 72 16.42 19.53 10.40
N ASP A 73 15.91 19.98 11.54
CA ASP A 73 15.91 19.27 12.83
C ASP A 73 14.64 18.44 13.07
N SER A 74 13.74 18.35 12.08
CA SER A 74 12.51 17.58 12.21
C SER A 74 12.82 16.10 12.44
N PRO A 75 12.18 15.46 13.43
CA PRO A 75 12.26 14.01 13.61
C PRO A 75 11.84 13.23 12.35
N MET A 76 11.02 13.81 11.47
CA MET A 76 10.57 13.18 10.23
C MET A 76 11.69 12.91 9.23
N LEU A 77 12.81 13.64 9.34
CA LEU A 77 13.99 13.46 8.49
C LEU A 77 14.98 12.44 9.08
N ALA A 78 14.71 11.90 10.27
CA ALA A 78 15.55 10.88 10.88
C ALA A 78 15.45 9.56 10.10
N PRO A 79 16.56 8.81 9.92
CA PRO A 79 16.57 7.59 9.12
C PRO A 79 15.73 6.45 9.73
N ASP A 80 15.44 6.50 11.02
CA ASP A 80 14.61 5.54 11.77
C ASP A 80 13.18 6.04 12.01
N TYR A 81 12.82 7.20 11.46
CA TYR A 81 11.45 7.68 11.49
C TYR A 81 10.57 6.77 10.65
N VAL A 82 9.53 6.21 11.28
CA VAL A 82 8.49 5.44 10.59
C VAL A 82 7.25 6.29 10.55
N SER A 83 6.81 6.63 9.34
CA SER A 83 5.60 7.42 9.13
C SER A 83 4.33 6.64 9.50
N VAL A 84 3.19 7.34 9.57
CA VAL A 84 1.89 6.68 9.77
C VAL A 84 1.58 5.82 8.55
N GLY A 85 1.83 6.33 7.35
CA GLY A 85 1.69 5.59 6.10
C GLY A 85 2.52 4.30 6.08
N GLN A 86 3.81 4.38 6.40
CA GLN A 86 4.69 3.20 6.50
C GLN A 86 4.20 2.20 7.56
N SER A 87 3.79 2.69 8.72
CA SER A 87 3.25 1.84 9.79
C SER A 87 2.02 1.05 9.36
N MET A 88 1.10 1.67 8.60
CA MET A 88 -0.07 0.99 8.04
C MET A 88 0.32 -0.12 7.06
N LEU A 89 1.35 0.10 6.23
CA LEU A 89 1.84 -0.89 5.25
C LEU A 89 2.55 -2.06 5.91
N ILE A 90 3.36 -1.78 6.93
CA ILE A 90 3.99 -2.81 7.78
C ILE A 90 2.90 -3.66 8.45
N ASN A 91 1.86 -3.03 9.00
CA ASN A 91 0.75 -3.74 9.62
C ASN A 91 -0.05 -4.56 8.59
N ALA A 92 -0.29 -4.04 7.39
CA ALA A 92 -0.96 -4.78 6.32
C ALA A 92 -0.20 -6.07 5.96
N ARG A 93 1.12 -5.98 5.81
CA ARG A 93 1.99 -7.15 5.56
C ARG A 93 1.98 -8.14 6.72
N THR A 94 2.03 -7.63 7.95
CA THR A 94 2.01 -8.44 9.17
C THR A 94 0.73 -9.29 9.22
N LEU A 95 -0.43 -8.66 9.01
CA LEU A 95 -1.73 -9.34 8.91
C LEU A 95 -1.75 -10.44 7.85
N LEU A 96 -1.17 -10.19 6.68
CA LEU A 96 -1.12 -11.15 5.57
C LEU A 96 -0.17 -12.31 5.83
N SER A 97 0.91 -12.08 6.58
CA SER A 97 1.86 -13.12 6.96
C SER A 97 1.41 -13.98 8.15
N GLY A 98 0.35 -13.57 8.86
CA GLY A 98 -0.17 -14.26 10.05
C GLY A 98 0.78 -14.21 11.26
N GLN A 99 1.69 -13.23 11.29
CA GLN A 99 2.63 -12.98 12.39
C GLN A 99 2.13 -11.88 13.33
#